data_AF-A0A452YE08-F1
#
_entry.id   AF-A0A452YE08-F1
#
_cell.length_a   1.000
_cell.length_b   1.000
_cell.length_c   1.000
_cell.angle_alpha   90.00
_cell.angle_beta   90.00
_cell.angle_gamma   90.00
#
_symmetry.space_group_name_H-M   'P 1'
#
loop_
_entity.id
_entity.type
_entity.pdbx_description
1 polymer ?
#
loop_
_entity_poly.entity_id
_entity_poly.type
_entity_poly.pdbx_seq_one_letter_code
_entity_poly.pdbx_strand_id
1 'polypeptide(L)'
;KFYSDITMLVSSSMSIRERPSERAHFEILNAEYSAIKLNSMNSSVHIDAVIDPLSPAGQKLSPLLRILSQQIQPSMRIVLNPISSLADLPLKNYYRFVLPSMDDFSSTDFSVHGPKAFFSNMPLSKTLTMNIDVPEPWLVEPVVAIHDLDNILLENLGDVRTLQAVYELEALLLTGHCMEKDREPPRGLQFILGTKQRPHLVDTLVMSNLGYWQMKVSPGVWYLQLAPGRSADLYELPSKLIAIDSLRGKLLHIEVQKKKGKEHEDLLNADDDNHVQEKTDLKDARQGETINIFSVASGHLYERFLKIMILSVLKKTERPVKFWFIKNYLSPQFKDVIPHMALEYGFEYELITYKWPTWLHKQKEKQRIIWAYKILFLDVIFPLSLRKVIFVDADQIVRTDMGELYDMDLKGRPLAYTPFCDNNKEMDGYRFWKQGFWKDHLRGRPYHISALYVVDLAKFRQTAAGDNLRVVYETLSKDPNSLSNLDQDLPNYAQHTVPIFSLPQEWLWCESWCGNATKAQAKTIDLCNNPMTKEPKLQGAKRIVPEWVDFDAEARHFTARILGENVEEIAEAIPPSSESDAPKPDHDDSSQDAKDEL
;
A
#
# COMPACT_ATOMS: atom_id res chain seq x y z
N LYS A 1 10.80 -18.90 -24.72
CA LYS A 1 9.54 -18.13 -24.51
C LYS A 1 8.43 -19.15 -24.25
N PHE A 2 7.71 -19.04 -23.15
CA PHE A 2 6.71 -20.05 -22.77
C PHE A 2 5.49 -19.93 -23.69
N TYR A 3 4.92 -21.06 -24.14
CA TYR A 3 3.72 -21.08 -24.99
C TYR A 3 2.55 -20.32 -24.36
N SER A 4 2.46 -20.31 -23.02
CA SER A 4 1.50 -19.51 -22.25
C SER A 4 1.54 -18.03 -22.59
N ASP A 5 2.72 -17.45 -22.72
CA ASP A 5 2.89 -16.00 -22.93
C ASP A 5 2.36 -15.59 -24.30
N ILE A 6 2.65 -16.42 -25.32
CA ILE A 6 2.16 -16.21 -26.68
C ILE A 6 0.63 -16.34 -26.71
N THR A 7 0.06 -17.37 -26.08
CA THR A 7 -1.39 -17.55 -25.99
C THR A 7 -2.05 -16.36 -25.30
N MET A 8 -1.51 -15.91 -24.17
CA MET A 8 -1.99 -14.73 -23.44
C MET A 8 -1.94 -13.47 -24.32
N LEU A 9 -0.84 -13.23 -25.03
CA LEU A 9 -0.69 -12.07 -25.91
C LEU A 9 -1.70 -12.09 -27.07
N VAL A 10 -1.82 -13.23 -27.76
CA VAL A 10 -2.75 -13.40 -28.89
C VAL A 10 -4.20 -13.24 -28.42
N SER A 11 -4.59 -13.94 -27.35
CA SER A 11 -5.93 -13.84 -26.76
C SER A 11 -6.26 -12.41 -26.30
N SER A 12 -5.33 -11.75 -25.62
CA SER A 12 -5.48 -10.35 -25.19
C SER A 12 -5.70 -9.41 -26.39
N SER A 13 -4.99 -9.65 -27.49
CA SER A 13 -5.07 -8.85 -28.72
C SER A 13 -6.41 -9.06 -29.44
N MET A 14 -6.93 -10.29 -29.42
CA MET A 14 -8.20 -10.66 -30.03
C MET A 14 -9.43 -10.34 -29.15
N SER A 15 -9.22 -10.04 -27.86
CA SER A 15 -10.31 -9.78 -26.93
C SER A 15 -11.14 -8.55 -27.36
N ILE A 16 -12.43 -8.79 -27.56
CA ILE A 16 -13.42 -7.78 -27.95
C ILE A 16 -13.66 -6.85 -26.77
N ARG A 17 -13.63 -5.54 -27.03
CA ARG A 17 -13.93 -4.51 -26.04
C ARG A 17 -15.43 -4.20 -26.08
N GLU A 18 -16.07 -4.13 -24.92
CA GLU A 18 -17.37 -3.46 -24.82
C GLU A 18 -17.17 -1.96 -25.11
N ARG A 19 -17.92 -1.43 -26.07
CA ARG A 19 -17.87 -0.01 -26.40
C ARG A 19 -18.64 0.77 -25.32
N PRO A 20 -18.03 1.72 -24.60
CA PRO A 20 -18.82 2.68 -23.83
C PRO A 20 -19.72 3.46 -24.79
N SER A 21 -20.94 3.78 -24.33
CA SER A 21 -21.97 4.46 -25.10
C SER A 21 -21.70 5.96 -25.32
N GLU A 22 -20.63 6.50 -24.75
CA GLU A 22 -20.30 7.92 -24.86
C GLU A 22 -19.70 8.24 -26.23
N ARG A 23 -20.32 9.18 -26.93
CA ARG A 23 -19.81 9.75 -28.18
C ARG A 23 -19.33 11.16 -27.92
N ALA A 24 -18.07 11.43 -28.23
CA ALA A 24 -17.53 12.78 -28.28
C ALA A 24 -17.76 13.35 -29.69
N HIS A 25 -18.27 14.58 -29.76
CA HIS A 25 -18.54 15.29 -31.02
C HIS A 25 -17.34 16.15 -31.43
N PHE A 26 -16.35 15.55 -32.10
CA PHE A 26 -15.13 16.25 -32.51
C PHE A 26 -15.31 17.18 -33.72
N GLU A 27 -16.45 17.14 -34.40
CA GLU A 27 -16.77 18.01 -35.55
C GLU A 27 -16.92 19.49 -35.14
N ILE A 28 -17.20 19.76 -33.86
CA ILE A 28 -17.40 21.11 -33.32
C ILE A 28 -16.07 21.84 -33.08
N LEU A 29 -14.95 21.11 -33.01
CA LEU A 29 -13.65 21.68 -32.68
C LEU A 29 -13.02 22.36 -33.91
N ASN A 30 -12.95 23.69 -33.89
CA ASN A 30 -12.10 24.44 -34.80
C ASN A 30 -10.65 24.42 -34.29
N ALA A 31 -9.77 23.76 -35.04
CA ALA A 31 -8.39 23.52 -34.64
C ALA A 31 -7.43 23.75 -35.83
N GLU A 32 -7.45 24.98 -36.37
CA GLU A 32 -6.56 25.38 -37.47
C GLU A 32 -5.09 25.42 -37.02
N TYR A 33 -4.83 26.08 -35.88
CA TYR A 33 -3.46 26.29 -35.34
C TYR A 33 -3.11 25.35 -34.18
N SER A 34 -4.11 24.67 -33.61
CA SER A 34 -3.95 23.80 -32.44
C SER A 34 -3.98 22.31 -32.76
N ALA A 35 -4.06 21.92 -34.05
CA ALA A 35 -4.08 20.52 -34.44
C ALA A 35 -2.93 20.09 -35.34
N ILE A 36 -2.43 18.89 -35.07
CA ILE A 36 -1.56 18.12 -35.97
C ILE A 36 -2.47 17.19 -36.78
N LYS A 37 -2.43 17.29 -38.12
CA LYS A 37 -3.24 16.47 -39.02
C LYS A 37 -2.34 15.52 -39.80
N LEU A 38 -2.57 14.22 -39.66
CA LEU A 38 -1.90 13.14 -40.39
C LEU A 38 -2.92 12.49 -41.30
N ASN A 39 -2.93 12.87 -42.58
CA ASN A 39 -3.91 12.37 -43.55
C ASN A 39 -3.37 11.14 -44.27
N SER A 40 -4.12 10.04 -44.21
CA SER A 40 -3.87 8.82 -44.98
C SER A 40 -5.08 8.57 -45.89
N MET A 41 -4.86 8.64 -47.21
CA MET A 41 -5.92 8.65 -48.24
C MET A 41 -6.77 7.36 -48.24
N ASN A 42 -6.23 6.24 -47.75
CA ASN A 42 -6.87 4.91 -47.76
C ASN A 42 -7.09 4.31 -46.36
N SER A 43 -7.13 5.13 -45.31
CA SER A 43 -7.27 4.59 -43.95
C SER A 43 -8.71 4.15 -43.64
N SER A 44 -8.86 2.92 -43.14
CA SER A 44 -10.10 2.42 -42.54
C SER A 44 -10.33 2.89 -41.09
N VAL A 45 -9.31 3.49 -40.47
CA VAL A 45 -9.34 3.96 -39.08
C VAL A 45 -9.12 5.46 -39.04
N HIS A 46 -10.02 6.18 -38.37
CA HIS A 46 -9.88 7.61 -38.08
C HIS A 46 -9.74 7.82 -36.58
N ILE A 47 -8.78 8.64 -36.17
CA ILE A 47 -8.49 8.94 -34.76
C ILE A 47 -8.51 10.45 -34.57
N ASP A 48 -9.46 10.92 -33.77
CA ASP A 48 -9.44 12.25 -33.19
C ASP A 48 -8.96 12.16 -31.74
N ALA A 49 -7.91 12.90 -31.40
CA ALA A 49 -7.36 12.95 -30.05
C ALA A 49 -7.27 14.39 -29.57
N VAL A 50 -7.85 14.71 -28.42
CA VAL A 50 -7.68 16.00 -27.75
C VAL A 50 -6.79 15.78 -26.53
N ILE A 51 -5.64 16.45 -26.50
CA ILE A 51 -4.59 16.18 -25.54
C ILE A 51 -4.13 17.49 -24.91
N ASP A 52 -4.11 17.55 -23.59
CA ASP A 52 -3.30 18.53 -22.88
C ASP A 52 -1.84 18.02 -22.84
N PRO A 53 -0.90 18.68 -23.56
CA PRO A 53 0.49 18.24 -23.61
C PRO A 53 1.20 18.32 -22.25
N LEU A 54 0.66 19.10 -21.30
CA LEU A 54 1.21 19.26 -19.95
C LEU A 54 0.55 18.32 -18.94
N SER A 55 -0.23 17.34 -19.39
CA SER A 55 -0.90 16.38 -18.52
C SER A 55 -0.17 15.01 -18.46
N PRO A 56 -0.24 14.29 -17.33
CA PRO A 56 0.24 12.91 -17.24
C PRO A 56 -0.42 11.97 -18.26
N ALA A 57 -1.71 12.20 -18.56
CA ALA A 57 -2.41 11.44 -19.60
C ALA A 57 -1.79 11.68 -20.99
N GLY A 58 -1.39 12.92 -21.29
CA GLY A 58 -0.67 13.27 -22.52
C GLY A 58 0.67 12.56 -22.66
N GLN A 59 1.45 12.44 -21.57
CA GLN A 59 2.71 11.68 -21.56
C GLN A 59 2.50 10.21 -21.97
N LYS A 60 1.39 9.61 -21.55
CA LYS A 60 1.02 8.22 -21.87
C LYS A 60 0.44 8.04 -23.28
N LEU A 61 -0.43 8.95 -23.72
CA LEU A 61 -1.11 8.89 -25.01
C LEU A 61 -0.17 9.15 -26.20
N SER A 62 0.79 10.07 -26.06
CA SER A 62 1.73 10.44 -27.13
C SER A 62 2.46 9.23 -27.76
N PRO A 63 3.16 8.37 -26.99
CA PRO A 63 3.81 7.19 -27.56
C PRO A 63 2.81 6.19 -28.17
N LEU A 64 1.63 6.02 -27.59
CA LEU A 64 0.59 5.13 -28.14
C LEU A 64 0.12 5.59 -29.54
N LEU A 65 -0.14 6.88 -29.70
CA LEU A 65 -0.51 7.46 -31.00
C LEU A 65 0.60 7.31 -32.01
N ARG A 66 1.87 7.49 -31.60
CA ARG A 66 3.02 7.29 -32.49
C ARG A 66 3.08 5.86 -33.02
N ILE A 67 2.85 4.85 -32.19
CA ILE A 67 2.81 3.44 -32.62
C ILE A 67 1.69 3.22 -33.61
N LEU A 68 0.47 3.67 -33.28
CA LEU A 68 -0.68 3.50 -34.16
C LEU A 68 -0.41 4.12 -35.53
N SER A 69 0.22 5.31 -35.55
CA SER A 69 0.67 5.97 -36.78
C SER A 69 1.65 5.11 -37.60
N GLN A 70 2.61 4.47 -36.94
CA GLN A 70 3.61 3.61 -37.60
C GLN A 70 3.05 2.26 -38.08
N GLN A 71 2.15 1.64 -37.30
CA GLN A 71 1.71 0.26 -37.53
C GLN A 71 0.52 0.14 -38.48
N ILE A 72 -0.47 1.04 -38.37
CA ILE A 72 -1.72 0.95 -39.16
C ILE A 72 -1.99 2.19 -40.02
N GLN A 73 -1.09 3.20 -39.97
CA GLN A 73 -1.16 4.43 -40.77
C GLN A 73 -2.57 5.05 -40.86
N PRO A 74 -3.22 5.32 -39.71
CA PRO A 74 -4.57 5.80 -39.70
C PRO A 74 -4.62 7.29 -40.08
N SER A 75 -5.81 7.77 -40.43
CA SER A 75 -6.06 9.21 -40.52
C SER A 75 -6.18 9.75 -39.11
N MET A 76 -5.30 10.67 -38.69
CA MET A 76 -5.28 11.22 -37.33
C MET A 76 -5.42 12.74 -37.33
N ARG A 77 -6.19 13.27 -36.38
CA ARG A 77 -6.17 14.67 -35.99
C ARG A 77 -5.95 14.77 -34.49
N ILE A 78 -4.82 15.35 -34.10
CA ILE A 78 -4.39 15.49 -32.71
C ILE A 78 -4.50 16.97 -32.34
N VAL A 79 -5.51 17.33 -31.55
CA VAL A 79 -5.77 18.69 -31.05
C VAL A 79 -5.06 18.87 -29.71
N LEU A 80 -4.21 19.89 -29.61
CA LEU A 80 -3.53 20.27 -28.38
C LEU A 80 -4.37 21.30 -27.63
N ASN A 81 -4.78 20.97 -26.40
CA ASN A 81 -5.64 21.80 -25.58
C ASN A 81 -5.07 21.94 -24.16
N PRO A 82 -4.03 22.77 -23.97
CA PRO A 82 -3.45 23.00 -22.65
C PRO A 82 -4.35 23.83 -21.74
N ILE A 83 -4.21 23.66 -20.43
CA ILE A 83 -4.84 24.53 -19.44
C ILE A 83 -4.18 25.92 -19.48
N SER A 84 -4.98 26.97 -19.45
CA SER A 84 -4.51 28.36 -19.59
C SER A 84 -3.84 28.95 -18.35
N SER A 85 -4.13 28.42 -17.16
CA SER A 85 -3.59 28.90 -15.88
C SER A 85 -3.05 27.73 -15.07
N LEU A 86 -1.78 27.83 -14.67
CA LEU A 86 -1.08 26.83 -13.88
C LEU A 86 -0.60 27.48 -12.58
N ALA A 87 -1.07 26.98 -11.45
CA ALA A 87 -0.63 27.43 -10.12
C ALA A 87 0.69 26.77 -9.68
N ASP A 88 1.04 25.63 -10.29
CA ASP A 88 2.19 24.79 -9.96
C ASP A 88 2.72 24.11 -11.23
N LEU A 89 3.92 23.53 -11.15
CA LEU A 89 4.53 22.77 -12.23
C LEU A 89 3.62 21.59 -12.63
N PRO A 90 3.16 21.51 -13.89
CA PRO A 90 2.11 20.57 -14.29
C PRO A 90 2.61 19.12 -14.37
N LEU A 91 3.91 18.93 -14.65
CA LEU A 91 4.58 17.63 -14.71
C LEU A 91 5.81 17.64 -13.80
N LYS A 92 5.79 16.83 -12.75
CA LYS A 92 6.88 16.67 -11.79
C LYS A 92 7.66 15.35 -11.98
N ASN A 93 7.58 14.75 -13.17
CA ASN A 93 8.14 13.43 -13.46
C ASN A 93 8.76 13.35 -14.87
N TYR A 94 9.59 12.33 -15.06
CA TYR A 94 10.07 11.89 -16.36
C TYR A 94 9.34 10.60 -16.73
N TYR A 95 8.86 10.48 -17.97
CA TYR A 95 8.04 9.35 -18.40
C TYR A 95 8.58 8.68 -19.67
N ARG A 96 8.61 7.35 -19.68
CA ARG A 96 8.91 6.52 -20.85
C ARG A 96 7.89 5.39 -20.94
N PHE A 97 7.26 5.25 -22.10
CA PHE A 97 6.36 4.15 -22.38
C PHE A 97 7.15 2.99 -23.01
N VAL A 98 7.04 1.81 -22.43
CA VAL A 98 7.81 0.62 -22.83
C VAL A 98 6.98 -0.23 -23.78
N LEU A 99 7.56 -0.57 -24.93
CA LEU A 99 6.93 -1.42 -25.93
C LEU A 99 7.92 -2.46 -26.43
N PRO A 100 7.47 -3.70 -26.67
CA PRO A 100 8.25 -4.69 -27.38
C PRO A 100 8.57 -4.20 -28.80
N SER A 101 9.83 -4.27 -29.18
CA SER A 101 10.34 -4.07 -30.54
C SER A 101 10.77 -5.41 -31.13
N MET A 102 10.88 -5.53 -32.47
CA MET A 102 11.35 -6.78 -33.10
C MET A 102 12.79 -7.14 -32.70
N ASP A 103 13.60 -6.15 -32.35
CA ASP A 103 14.99 -6.33 -31.92
C ASP A 103 15.07 -7.10 -30.57
N ASP A 104 14.07 -6.94 -29.69
CA ASP A 104 13.95 -7.67 -28.41
C ASP A 104 13.68 -9.18 -28.60
N PHE A 105 13.43 -9.62 -29.82
CA PHE A 105 13.15 -11.02 -30.18
C PHE A 105 14.28 -11.65 -31.02
N SER A 106 15.37 -10.92 -31.31
CA SER A 106 16.39 -11.30 -32.28
C SER A 106 17.54 -12.17 -31.75
N SER A 107 17.74 -12.27 -30.43
CA SER A 107 18.81 -13.05 -29.80
C SER A 107 18.34 -14.47 -29.41
N THR A 108 19.15 -15.49 -29.72
CA THR A 108 18.91 -16.91 -29.40
C THR A 108 19.26 -17.29 -27.97
N ASP A 109 19.89 -16.39 -27.21
CA ASP A 109 20.19 -16.62 -25.81
C ASP A 109 18.93 -16.50 -24.96
N PHE A 110 18.73 -17.45 -24.04
CA PHE A 110 17.60 -17.51 -23.12
C PHE A 110 17.55 -16.31 -22.14
N SER A 111 18.57 -15.44 -22.14
CA SER A 111 18.55 -14.14 -21.46
C SER A 111 17.72 -13.14 -22.26
N VAL A 112 16.42 -13.13 -22.04
CA VAL A 112 15.52 -12.12 -22.63
C VAL A 112 15.90 -10.74 -22.07
N HIS A 113 16.69 -9.96 -22.81
CA HIS A 113 16.71 -8.51 -22.65
C HIS A 113 15.38 -7.98 -23.16
N GLY A 114 14.34 -8.07 -22.32
CA GLY A 114 13.00 -7.61 -22.65
C GLY A 114 12.95 -6.11 -22.94
N PRO A 115 11.80 -5.60 -23.40
CA PRO A 115 11.67 -4.18 -23.66
C PRO A 115 11.98 -3.38 -22.40
N LYS A 116 12.84 -2.39 -22.54
CA LYS A 116 13.42 -1.64 -21.42
C LYS A 116 13.10 -0.15 -21.53
N ALA A 117 12.84 0.48 -20.38
CA ALA A 117 12.88 1.93 -20.28
C ALA A 117 14.31 2.37 -19.98
N PHE A 118 14.86 3.25 -20.81
CA PHE A 118 16.17 3.87 -20.56
C PHE A 118 16.01 5.38 -20.44
N PHE A 119 16.52 5.93 -19.34
CA PHE A 119 16.52 7.36 -19.04
C PHE A 119 17.97 7.87 -19.07
N SER A 120 18.32 8.60 -20.11
CA SER A 120 19.64 9.23 -20.27
C SER A 120 19.64 10.67 -19.73
N ASN A 121 20.80 11.15 -19.26
CA ASN A 121 21.01 12.55 -18.84
C ASN A 121 20.03 13.01 -17.75
N MET A 122 19.77 12.13 -16.79
CA MET A 122 18.95 12.44 -15.62
C MET A 122 19.72 13.37 -14.65
N PRO A 123 19.02 14.25 -13.91
CA PRO A 123 19.66 15.15 -12.95
C PRO A 123 20.37 14.35 -11.85
N LEU A 124 21.63 14.70 -11.57
CA LEU A 124 22.46 13.95 -10.62
C LEU A 124 22.13 14.25 -9.15
N SER A 125 21.92 15.53 -8.84
CA SER A 125 21.75 16.07 -7.48
C SER A 125 20.30 16.16 -7.00
N LYS A 126 19.35 15.62 -7.77
CA LYS A 126 17.93 15.58 -7.40
C LYS A 126 17.58 14.18 -6.94
N THR A 127 16.90 14.07 -5.81
CA THR A 127 16.30 12.82 -5.37
C THR A 127 15.19 12.41 -6.34
N LEU A 128 15.26 11.19 -6.84
CA LEU A 128 14.31 10.61 -7.77
C LEU A 128 13.66 9.37 -7.14
N THR A 129 12.41 9.12 -7.51
CA THR A 129 11.70 7.89 -7.16
C THR A 129 11.34 7.15 -8.45
N MET A 130 11.65 5.86 -8.52
CA MET A 130 11.28 5.01 -9.65
C MET A 130 9.89 4.41 -9.43
N ASN A 131 9.02 4.57 -10.41
CA ASN A 131 7.66 4.02 -10.37
C ASN A 131 7.25 3.48 -11.74
N ILE A 132 6.42 2.43 -11.76
CA ILE A 132 5.88 1.84 -12.99
C ILE A 132 4.37 2.09 -13.09
N ASP A 133 3.97 2.75 -14.18
CA ASP A 133 2.57 2.89 -14.58
C ASP A 133 2.11 1.65 -15.35
N VAL A 134 1.53 0.69 -14.64
CA VAL A 134 1.06 -0.59 -15.18
C VAL A 134 -0.44 -0.57 -15.49
N PRO A 135 -0.94 -1.42 -16.41
CA PRO A 135 -2.37 -1.69 -16.54
C PRO A 135 -2.99 -2.08 -15.19
N GLU A 136 -4.25 -1.69 -14.97
CA GLU A 136 -4.99 -1.96 -13.72
C GLU A 136 -4.89 -3.44 -13.27
N PRO A 137 -5.10 -4.43 -14.16
CA PRO A 137 -5.15 -5.82 -13.75
C PRO A 137 -3.80 -6.41 -13.37
N TRP A 138 -2.71 -5.64 -13.45
CA TRP A 138 -1.36 -6.14 -13.24
C TRP A 138 -0.90 -5.88 -11.80
N LEU A 139 -0.39 -6.92 -11.16
CA LEU A 139 0.38 -6.85 -9.93
C LEU A 139 1.85 -7.00 -10.28
N VAL A 140 2.59 -5.90 -10.12
CA VAL A 140 4.00 -5.82 -10.50
C VAL A 140 4.81 -5.45 -9.29
N GLU A 141 5.98 -6.06 -9.18
CA GLU A 141 6.93 -5.80 -8.09
C GLU A 141 8.38 -5.73 -8.59
N PRO A 142 9.27 -5.00 -7.88
CA PRO A 142 10.69 -5.09 -8.13
C PRO A 142 11.21 -6.45 -7.65
N VAL A 143 11.99 -7.11 -8.50
CA VAL A 143 12.64 -8.40 -8.21
C VAL A 143 14.16 -8.29 -8.18
N VAL A 144 14.74 -7.28 -8.84
CA VAL A 144 16.18 -6.98 -8.75
C VAL A 144 16.36 -5.48 -8.66
N ALA A 145 16.99 -5.01 -7.58
CA ALA A 145 17.41 -3.63 -7.41
C ALA A 145 18.51 -3.57 -6.33
N ILE A 146 19.67 -3.01 -6.69
CA ILE A 146 20.79 -2.81 -5.75
C ILE A 146 20.58 -1.53 -4.93
N HIS A 147 20.02 -0.51 -5.56
CA HIS A 147 19.82 0.80 -4.96
C HIS A 147 18.39 0.98 -4.48
N ASP A 148 18.22 1.88 -3.51
CA ASP A 148 16.92 2.30 -3.01
C ASP A 148 16.14 3.01 -4.13
N LEU A 149 15.06 2.38 -4.61
CA LEU A 149 14.23 2.90 -5.69
C LEU A 149 13.37 4.10 -5.29
N ASP A 150 13.25 4.38 -3.99
CA ASP A 150 12.48 5.50 -3.46
C ASP A 150 13.30 6.76 -3.30
N ASN A 151 14.59 6.59 -3.00
CA ASN A 151 15.52 7.67 -2.68
C ASN A 151 16.75 7.63 -3.60
N ILE A 152 16.52 7.61 -4.92
CA ILE A 152 17.61 7.55 -5.90
C ILE A 152 18.31 8.90 -5.97
N LEU A 153 19.59 8.92 -5.62
CA LEU A 153 20.48 10.05 -5.85
C LEU A 153 21.61 9.61 -6.76
N LEU A 154 21.62 10.06 -8.02
CA LEU A 154 22.49 9.48 -9.05
C LEU A 154 23.97 9.84 -8.86
N GLU A 155 24.29 10.94 -8.16
CA GLU A 155 25.67 11.25 -7.74
C GLU A 155 26.25 10.22 -6.75
N ASN A 156 25.39 9.49 -6.01
CA ASN A 156 25.82 8.45 -5.07
C ASN A 156 26.15 7.11 -5.74
N LEU A 157 26.03 7.00 -7.08
CA LEU A 157 26.33 5.75 -7.78
C LEU A 157 27.83 5.43 -7.86
N GLY A 158 28.71 6.38 -7.49
CA GLY A 158 30.16 6.19 -7.53
C GLY A 158 30.65 5.88 -8.95
N ASP A 159 31.35 4.75 -9.12
CA ASP A 159 31.90 4.31 -10.41
C ASP A 159 30.82 3.76 -11.37
N VAL A 160 29.63 3.45 -10.87
CA VAL A 160 28.53 2.89 -11.67
C VAL A 160 27.80 4.02 -12.39
N ARG A 161 27.83 4.01 -13.72
CA ARG A 161 27.18 5.07 -14.54
C ARG A 161 25.68 4.86 -14.76
N THR A 162 25.13 3.71 -14.39
CA THR A 162 23.75 3.36 -14.71
C THR A 162 23.15 2.53 -13.59
N LEU A 163 22.09 3.06 -12.97
CA LEU A 163 21.24 2.31 -12.07
C LEU A 163 20.32 1.39 -12.87
N GLN A 164 20.22 0.13 -12.46
CA GLN A 164 19.34 -0.86 -13.06
C GLN A 164 18.36 -1.42 -12.02
N ALA A 165 17.11 -1.58 -12.43
CA ALA A 165 16.09 -2.30 -11.69
C ALA A 165 15.32 -3.22 -12.65
N VAL A 166 14.93 -4.39 -12.17
CA VAL A 166 14.11 -5.38 -12.89
C VAL A 166 12.82 -5.59 -12.12
N TYR A 167 11.71 -5.61 -12.85
CA TYR A 167 10.39 -5.82 -12.33
C TYR A 167 9.76 -7.07 -12.94
N GLU A 168 8.89 -7.73 -12.18
CA GLU A 168 8.15 -8.90 -12.61
C GLU A 168 6.64 -8.66 -12.51
N LEU A 169 5.89 -9.16 -13.49
CA LEU A 169 4.44 -9.34 -13.38
C LEU A 169 4.16 -10.58 -12.53
N GLU A 170 4.07 -10.40 -11.22
CA GLU A 170 3.83 -11.46 -10.24
C GLU A 170 2.49 -12.16 -10.51
N ALA A 171 1.43 -11.37 -10.70
CA ALA A 171 0.08 -11.89 -10.85
C ALA A 171 -0.83 -10.93 -11.63
N LEU A 172 -1.96 -11.48 -12.09
CA LEU A 172 -3.08 -10.73 -12.61
C LEU A 172 -4.17 -10.58 -11.53
N LEU A 173 -5.05 -9.62 -11.71
CA LEU A 173 -6.24 -9.44 -10.90
C LEU A 173 -7.45 -10.09 -11.58
N LEU A 174 -8.13 -10.94 -10.81
CA LEU A 174 -9.52 -11.29 -11.02
C LEU A 174 -10.35 -10.34 -10.16
N THR A 175 -11.17 -9.51 -10.79
CA THR A 175 -12.03 -8.55 -10.09
C THR A 175 -13.49 -8.88 -10.33
N GLY A 176 -14.37 -8.38 -9.47
CA GLY A 176 -15.79 -8.49 -9.74
C GLY A 176 -16.68 -7.63 -8.86
N HIS A 177 -17.95 -7.65 -9.23
CA HIS A 177 -19.06 -7.03 -8.53
C HIS A 177 -20.05 -8.11 -8.12
N CYS A 178 -20.40 -8.17 -6.84
CA CYS A 178 -21.37 -9.10 -6.31
C CYS A 178 -22.64 -8.37 -5.86
N MET A 179 -23.80 -8.82 -6.33
CA MET A 179 -25.12 -8.30 -5.96
C MET A 179 -25.96 -9.41 -5.33
N GLU A 180 -26.72 -9.09 -4.29
CA GLU A 180 -27.83 -9.93 -3.84
C GLU A 180 -29.02 -9.62 -4.75
N LYS A 181 -29.72 -10.65 -5.23
CA LYS A 181 -30.84 -10.50 -6.15
C LYS A 181 -31.86 -9.47 -5.64
N ASP A 182 -32.08 -8.42 -6.43
CA ASP A 182 -32.98 -7.28 -6.15
C ASP A 182 -32.66 -6.50 -4.85
N ARG A 183 -31.42 -6.57 -4.35
CA ARG A 183 -30.98 -5.94 -3.09
C ARG A 183 -29.60 -5.29 -3.23
N GLU A 184 -29.15 -4.69 -2.13
CA GLU A 184 -27.79 -4.17 -2.01
C GLU A 184 -26.74 -5.30 -2.09
N PRO A 185 -25.48 -4.97 -2.39
CA PRO A 185 -24.39 -5.94 -2.33
C PRO A 185 -24.33 -6.71 -1.00
N PRO A 186 -24.09 -8.03 -1.00
CA PRO A 186 -24.00 -8.84 0.21
C PRO A 186 -22.65 -8.59 0.90
N ARG A 187 -22.53 -7.45 1.58
CA ARG A 187 -21.31 -7.03 2.27
C ARG A 187 -20.83 -8.11 3.24
N GLY A 188 -19.53 -8.43 3.18
CA GLY A 188 -18.90 -9.42 4.02
C GLY A 188 -19.04 -10.85 3.49
N LEU A 189 -19.68 -11.04 2.32
CA LEU A 189 -19.75 -12.36 1.68
C LEU A 189 -18.35 -12.81 1.31
N GLN A 190 -18.01 -14.02 1.72
CA GLN A 190 -16.67 -14.55 1.59
C GLN A 190 -16.60 -15.48 0.39
N PHE A 191 -15.61 -15.26 -0.46
CA PHE A 191 -15.29 -16.12 -1.59
C PHE A 191 -13.96 -16.82 -1.36
N ILE A 192 -13.86 -18.04 -1.89
CA ILE A 192 -12.60 -18.74 -2.05
C ILE A 192 -12.39 -19.12 -3.50
N LEU A 193 -11.13 -19.12 -3.91
CA LEU A 193 -10.69 -19.47 -5.25
C LEU A 193 -9.57 -20.51 -5.15
N GLY A 194 -9.64 -21.51 -6.02
CA GLY A 194 -8.63 -22.55 -6.08
C GLY A 194 -8.62 -23.32 -7.39
N THR A 195 -7.89 -24.42 -7.39
CA THR A 195 -7.84 -25.37 -8.50
C THR A 195 -8.63 -26.62 -8.15
N LYS A 196 -8.84 -27.52 -9.13
CA LYS A 196 -9.50 -28.81 -8.88
C LYS A 196 -8.79 -29.67 -7.82
N GLN A 197 -7.46 -29.52 -7.69
CA GLN A 197 -6.64 -30.28 -6.73
C GLN A 197 -6.58 -29.60 -5.36
N ARG A 198 -6.55 -28.25 -5.34
CA ARG A 198 -6.52 -27.43 -4.13
C ARG A 198 -7.66 -26.39 -4.21
N PRO A 199 -8.86 -26.70 -3.68
CA PRO A 199 -10.04 -25.86 -3.83
C PRO A 199 -9.96 -24.48 -3.14
N HIS A 200 -9.04 -24.31 -2.20
CA HIS A 200 -8.81 -23.06 -1.48
C HIS A 200 -7.33 -22.68 -1.57
N LEU A 201 -7.04 -21.62 -2.32
CA LEU A 201 -5.70 -21.03 -2.46
C LEU A 201 -5.71 -19.54 -2.11
N VAL A 202 -6.79 -18.84 -2.45
CA VAL A 202 -6.97 -17.42 -2.18
C VAL A 202 -8.39 -17.21 -1.67
N ASP A 203 -8.55 -16.32 -0.70
CA ASP A 203 -9.83 -15.87 -0.17
C ASP A 203 -9.96 -14.34 -0.26
N THR A 204 -11.20 -13.86 -0.21
CA THR A 204 -11.51 -12.44 -0.15
C THR A 204 -12.93 -12.22 0.39
N LEU A 205 -13.28 -10.97 0.66
CA LEU A 205 -14.63 -10.56 1.03
C LEU A 205 -15.20 -9.54 0.03
N VAL A 206 -16.52 -9.54 -0.07
CA VAL A 206 -17.29 -8.55 -0.84
C VAL A 206 -17.44 -7.27 -0.03
N MET A 207 -16.99 -6.14 -0.58
CA MET A 207 -17.18 -4.80 0.01
C MET A 207 -18.61 -4.30 -0.18
N SER A 208 -19.09 -3.39 0.67
CA SER A 208 -20.40 -2.75 0.42
C SER A 208 -20.39 -1.90 -0.84
N ASN A 209 -19.27 -1.23 -1.11
CA ASN A 209 -19.17 -0.31 -2.23
C ASN A 209 -19.11 -1.10 -3.55
N LEU A 210 -20.17 -0.99 -4.34
CA LEU A 210 -20.32 -1.63 -5.65
C LEU A 210 -20.24 -3.17 -5.61
N GLY A 211 -20.35 -3.79 -4.44
CA GLY A 211 -20.12 -5.22 -4.27
C GLY A 211 -18.73 -5.66 -4.71
N TYR A 212 -17.74 -4.76 -4.62
CA TYR A 212 -16.42 -4.98 -5.18
C TYR A 212 -15.66 -6.07 -4.43
N TRP A 213 -14.96 -6.91 -5.18
CA TRP A 213 -13.98 -7.87 -4.66
C TRP A 213 -12.85 -8.07 -5.67
N GLN A 214 -11.68 -8.48 -5.19
CA GLN A 214 -10.56 -8.86 -6.04
C GLN A 214 -9.79 -10.04 -5.47
N MET A 215 -9.11 -10.78 -6.34
CA MET A 215 -8.20 -11.85 -6.00
C MET A 215 -7.00 -11.85 -6.94
N LYS A 216 -5.85 -12.28 -6.43
CA LYS A 216 -4.64 -12.49 -7.23
C LYS A 216 -4.74 -13.84 -7.94
N VAL A 217 -4.43 -13.85 -9.23
CA VAL A 217 -4.51 -15.05 -10.06
C VAL A 217 -3.35 -15.11 -11.04
N SER A 218 -2.90 -16.33 -11.32
CA SER A 218 -2.00 -16.60 -12.45
C SER A 218 -2.83 -17.07 -13.66
N PRO A 219 -2.27 -17.02 -14.89
CA PRO A 219 -2.90 -17.61 -16.06
C PRO A 219 -3.25 -19.08 -15.82
N GLY A 220 -4.46 -19.49 -16.18
CA GLY A 220 -4.94 -20.84 -15.91
C GLY A 220 -6.44 -20.92 -15.65
N VAL A 221 -6.88 -22.10 -15.18
CA VAL A 221 -8.28 -22.41 -14.90
C VAL A 221 -8.50 -22.52 -13.40
N TRP A 222 -9.47 -21.74 -12.91
CA TRP A 222 -9.77 -21.56 -11.49
C TRP A 222 -11.23 -21.90 -11.19
N TYR A 223 -11.50 -22.26 -9.94
CA TYR A 223 -12.83 -22.56 -9.42
C TYR A 223 -13.16 -21.57 -8.32
N LEU A 224 -14.20 -20.75 -8.53
CA LEU A 224 -14.72 -19.79 -7.56
C LEU A 224 -15.95 -20.36 -6.87
N GLN A 225 -15.98 -20.26 -5.54
CA GLN A 225 -17.09 -20.73 -4.72
C GLN A 225 -17.22 -19.89 -3.44
N LEU A 226 -18.34 -20.03 -2.73
CA LEU A 226 -18.52 -19.44 -1.42
C LEU A 226 -17.57 -20.08 -0.41
N ALA A 227 -17.02 -19.26 0.49
CA ALA A 227 -16.24 -19.78 1.61
C ALA A 227 -17.14 -20.62 2.54
N PRO A 228 -16.65 -21.75 3.08
CA PRO A 228 -17.37 -22.51 4.10
C PRO A 228 -17.73 -21.66 5.32
N GLY A 229 -18.87 -21.95 5.95
CA GLY A 229 -19.41 -21.21 7.08
C GLY A 229 -20.57 -20.31 6.68
N ARG A 230 -20.75 -19.18 7.39
CA ARG A 230 -21.95 -18.32 7.30
C ARG A 230 -22.31 -17.90 5.86
N SER A 231 -21.31 -17.64 5.01
CA SER A 231 -21.54 -17.29 3.60
C SER A 231 -22.22 -18.43 2.83
N ALA A 232 -21.71 -19.65 2.94
CA ALA A 232 -22.31 -20.84 2.33
C ALA A 232 -23.60 -21.30 3.04
N ASP A 233 -23.79 -20.97 4.31
CA ASP A 233 -25.02 -21.29 5.06
C ASP A 233 -26.20 -20.39 4.66
N LEU A 234 -25.92 -19.14 4.30
CA LEU A 234 -26.94 -18.16 3.94
C LEU A 234 -27.20 -18.08 2.44
N TYR A 235 -26.18 -18.21 1.60
CA TYR A 235 -26.27 -17.95 0.18
C TYR A 235 -26.04 -19.20 -0.68
N GLU A 236 -26.59 -19.18 -1.89
CA GLU A 236 -26.30 -20.16 -2.92
C GLU A 236 -25.51 -19.52 -4.07
N LEU A 237 -24.41 -20.17 -4.42
CA LEU A 237 -23.64 -19.86 -5.63
C LEU A 237 -23.06 -21.18 -6.17
N PRO A 238 -23.51 -21.64 -7.35
CA PRO A 238 -22.89 -22.77 -8.02
C PRO A 238 -21.40 -22.48 -8.28
N SER A 239 -20.53 -23.46 -8.05
CA SER A 239 -19.10 -23.33 -8.34
C SER A 239 -18.90 -22.86 -9.79
N LYS A 240 -18.19 -21.74 -9.97
CA LYS A 240 -17.94 -21.14 -11.29
C LYS A 240 -16.53 -21.46 -11.77
N LEU A 241 -16.43 -21.98 -12.99
CA LEU A 241 -15.16 -22.20 -13.68
C LEU A 241 -14.70 -20.90 -14.36
N ILE A 242 -13.49 -20.44 -14.07
CA ILE A 242 -12.94 -19.18 -14.57
C ILE A 242 -11.61 -19.46 -15.26
N ALA A 243 -11.55 -19.21 -16.57
CA ALA A 243 -10.28 -19.13 -17.29
C ALA A 243 -9.70 -17.72 -17.22
N ILE A 244 -8.40 -17.63 -16.89
CA ILE A 244 -7.55 -16.43 -16.96
C ILE A 244 -6.60 -16.64 -18.14
N ASP A 245 -6.96 -16.05 -19.27
CA ASP A 245 -6.33 -16.22 -20.58
C ASP A 245 -6.00 -14.89 -21.27
N SER A 246 -6.05 -13.78 -20.53
CA SER A 246 -5.81 -12.42 -21.03
C SER A 246 -5.06 -11.56 -20.01
N LEU A 247 -4.08 -10.78 -20.49
CA LEU A 247 -3.36 -9.77 -19.71
C LEU A 247 -4.25 -8.56 -19.36
N ARG A 248 -5.46 -8.49 -19.90
CA ARG A 248 -6.46 -7.49 -19.51
C ARG A 248 -7.21 -7.86 -18.22
N GLY A 249 -6.83 -8.96 -17.57
CA GLY A 249 -7.54 -9.48 -16.41
C GLY A 249 -8.95 -9.96 -16.79
N LYS A 250 -9.78 -10.15 -15.78
CA LYS A 250 -11.16 -10.57 -15.96
C LYS A 250 -12.05 -9.92 -14.90
N LEU A 251 -13.11 -9.26 -15.36
CA LEU A 251 -14.14 -8.68 -14.51
C LEU A 251 -15.35 -9.62 -14.49
N LEU A 252 -15.85 -9.95 -13.31
CA LEU A 252 -17.02 -10.80 -13.13
C LEU A 252 -18.17 -10.06 -12.47
N HIS A 253 -19.38 -10.22 -13.01
CA HIS A 253 -20.61 -9.85 -12.32
C HIS A 253 -21.23 -11.12 -11.74
N ILE A 254 -21.42 -11.13 -10.43
CA ILE A 254 -21.96 -12.27 -9.67
C ILE A 254 -23.26 -11.83 -9.01
N GLU A 255 -24.33 -12.57 -9.30
CA GLU A 255 -25.57 -12.49 -8.52
C GLU A 255 -25.62 -13.68 -7.58
N VAL A 256 -25.97 -13.43 -6.32
CA VAL A 256 -26.23 -14.47 -5.31
C VAL A 256 -27.65 -14.32 -4.78
N GLN A 257 -28.19 -15.44 -4.28
CA GLN A 257 -29.50 -15.48 -3.65
C GLN A 257 -29.39 -16.16 -2.29
N LYS A 258 -30.14 -15.67 -1.30
CA LYS A 258 -30.26 -16.35 0.00
C LYS A 258 -31.00 -17.68 -0.17
N LYS A 259 -30.57 -18.67 0.61
CA LYS A 259 -31.23 -19.97 0.74
C LYS A 259 -32.65 -19.82 1.26
N LYS A 260 -33.52 -20.74 0.87
CA LYS A 260 -34.92 -20.76 1.31
C LYS A 260 -35.00 -20.88 2.85
N GLY A 261 -35.74 -19.97 3.49
CA GLY A 261 -35.88 -19.89 4.95
C GLY A 261 -34.79 -19.06 5.65
N LYS A 262 -33.86 -18.46 4.91
CA LYS A 262 -32.77 -17.60 5.42
C LYS A 262 -32.90 -16.15 4.94
N GLU A 263 -33.99 -15.78 4.28
CA GLU A 263 -34.16 -14.51 3.56
C GLU A 263 -34.09 -13.27 4.48
N HIS A 264 -34.44 -13.46 5.75
CA HIS A 264 -34.47 -12.43 6.80
C HIS A 264 -33.24 -12.46 7.72
N GLU A 265 -32.30 -13.39 7.53
CA GLU A 265 -31.09 -13.47 8.34
C GLU A 265 -29.99 -12.57 7.75
N ASP A 266 -29.36 -11.75 8.58
CA ASP A 266 -28.22 -10.94 8.14
C ASP A 266 -26.93 -11.78 8.11
N LEU A 267 -26.07 -11.40 7.16
CA LEU A 267 -24.75 -12.02 7.00
C LEU A 267 -23.80 -11.60 8.11
N LEU A 268 -23.86 -10.33 8.50
CA LEU A 268 -23.06 -9.74 9.57
C LEU A 268 -23.99 -9.39 10.74
N ASN A 269 -24.24 -10.35 11.63
CA ASN A 269 -25.05 -10.12 12.82
C ASN A 269 -24.21 -9.37 13.87
N ALA A 270 -24.67 -8.22 14.34
CA ALA A 270 -24.03 -7.49 15.45
C ALA A 270 -24.29 -8.15 16.82
N ASP A 271 -25.41 -8.88 16.95
CA ASP A 271 -25.90 -9.48 18.20
C ASP A 271 -25.40 -10.91 18.47
N ASP A 272 -24.63 -11.50 17.54
CA ASP A 272 -24.07 -12.86 17.67
C ASP A 272 -22.93 -12.97 18.71
N ASP A 273 -22.63 -11.87 19.44
CA ASP A 273 -21.83 -11.94 20.66
C ASP A 273 -22.44 -12.95 21.66
N ASN A 274 -23.77 -13.19 21.61
CA ASN A 274 -24.48 -14.09 22.54
C ASN A 274 -24.51 -15.58 22.15
N HIS A 275 -24.34 -15.98 20.88
CA HIS A 275 -24.39 -17.39 20.46
C HIS A 275 -23.01 -18.05 20.31
N VAL A 276 -21.94 -17.25 20.27
CA VAL A 276 -20.55 -17.73 20.50
C VAL A 276 -20.20 -17.70 21.99
N GLN A 277 -21.13 -17.27 22.84
CA GLN A 277 -21.04 -17.28 24.30
C GLN A 277 -21.51 -18.61 24.92
N GLU A 278 -20.93 -19.73 24.46
CA GLU A 278 -20.60 -20.75 25.44
C GLU A 278 -19.53 -20.16 26.35
N LYS A 279 -19.91 -19.91 27.61
CA LYS A 279 -19.05 -19.45 28.70
C LYS A 279 -17.97 -20.49 29.01
N THR A 280 -16.94 -20.54 28.17
CA THR A 280 -15.64 -21.12 28.46
C THR A 280 -14.59 -20.13 27.95
N ASP A 281 -14.05 -19.34 28.88
CA ASP A 281 -12.67 -18.85 28.90
C ASP A 281 -12.05 -18.34 27.58
N LEU A 282 -12.62 -17.30 26.95
CA LEU A 282 -11.94 -16.55 25.88
C LEU A 282 -10.62 -15.89 26.33
N LYS A 283 -10.43 -15.69 27.64
CA LYS A 283 -9.14 -15.27 28.22
C LYS A 283 -8.09 -16.39 28.16
N ASP A 284 -8.49 -17.66 28.32
CA ASP A 284 -7.59 -18.80 28.26
C ASP A 284 -7.37 -19.29 26.82
N ALA A 285 -8.31 -19.05 25.91
CA ALA A 285 -8.20 -19.49 24.51
C ALA A 285 -7.12 -18.76 23.69
N ARG A 286 -6.76 -17.52 24.05
CA ARG A 286 -5.72 -16.72 23.33
C ARG A 286 -4.37 -16.70 24.03
N GLN A 287 -4.29 -17.08 25.30
CA GLN A 287 -3.02 -17.24 25.99
C GLN A 287 -2.23 -18.38 25.32
N GLY A 288 -1.12 -18.02 24.68
CA GLY A 288 -0.31 -18.97 23.90
C GLY A 288 -0.60 -19.01 22.40
N GLU A 289 -1.58 -18.25 21.89
CA GLU A 289 -1.73 -18.05 20.44
C GLU A 289 -0.58 -17.18 19.89
N THR A 290 -0.23 -17.41 18.62
CA THR A 290 0.78 -16.64 17.88
C THR A 290 0.42 -15.14 17.86
N ILE A 291 1.37 -14.29 18.25
CA ILE A 291 1.21 -12.83 18.17
C ILE A 291 1.36 -12.41 16.72
N ASN A 292 0.34 -11.73 16.18
CA ASN A 292 0.35 -11.26 14.79
C ASN A 292 0.66 -9.75 14.75
N ILE A 293 1.79 -9.39 14.15
CA ILE A 293 2.25 -8.00 14.02
C ILE A 293 2.36 -7.67 12.54
N PHE A 294 1.85 -6.53 12.10
CA PHE A 294 2.07 -6.04 10.74
C PHE A 294 2.78 -4.70 10.73
N SER A 295 3.56 -4.48 9.67
CA SER A 295 4.32 -3.26 9.49
C SER A 295 4.59 -3.00 8.01
N VAL A 296 5.10 -1.81 7.70
CA VAL A 296 5.48 -1.38 6.36
C VAL A 296 6.73 -0.52 6.44
N ALA A 297 7.63 -0.68 5.49
CA ALA A 297 8.79 0.17 5.31
C ALA A 297 8.90 0.56 3.83
N SER A 298 9.45 1.76 3.57
CA SER A 298 9.77 2.25 2.23
C SER A 298 11.15 2.88 2.28
N GLY A 299 12.08 2.31 1.51
CA GLY A 299 13.48 2.71 1.50
C GLY A 299 14.36 2.02 2.53
N HIS A 300 15.66 1.98 2.25
CA HIS A 300 16.61 1.14 2.99
C HIS A 300 16.78 1.54 4.46
N LEU A 301 16.62 2.84 4.77
CA LEU A 301 16.69 3.32 6.15
C LEU A 301 15.55 2.74 7.00
N TYR A 302 14.32 2.79 6.51
CA TYR A 302 13.17 2.26 7.22
C TYR A 302 13.17 0.73 7.28
N GLU A 303 13.73 0.05 6.27
CA GLU A 303 13.93 -1.41 6.33
C GLU A 303 14.97 -1.82 7.38
N ARG A 304 15.99 -0.99 7.60
CA ARG A 304 16.93 -1.19 8.69
C ARG A 304 16.27 -1.01 10.05
N PHE A 305 15.47 0.04 10.22
CA PHE A 305 14.64 0.21 11.42
C PHE A 305 13.68 -0.97 11.62
N LEU A 306 13.04 -1.45 10.55
CA LEU A 306 12.12 -2.58 10.60
C LEU A 306 12.79 -3.86 11.14
N LYS A 307 14.04 -4.15 10.73
CA LYS A 307 14.82 -5.27 11.29
C LYS A 307 15.06 -5.09 12.80
N ILE A 308 15.36 -3.87 13.24
CA ILE A 308 15.55 -3.55 14.66
C ILE A 308 14.24 -3.71 15.43
N MET A 309 13.11 -3.28 14.86
CA MET A 309 11.78 -3.47 15.45
C MET A 309 11.48 -4.96 15.66
N ILE A 310 11.72 -5.80 14.65
CA ILE A 310 11.58 -7.27 14.74
C ILE A 310 12.43 -7.83 15.89
N LEU A 311 13.73 -7.50 15.94
CA LEU A 311 14.62 -7.97 17.01
C LEU A 311 14.14 -7.50 18.39
N SER A 312 13.68 -6.25 18.51
CA SER A 312 13.20 -5.70 19.76
C SER A 312 11.96 -6.44 20.29
N VAL A 313 11.05 -6.85 19.40
CA VAL A 313 9.89 -7.68 19.76
C VAL A 313 10.34 -9.06 20.23
N LEU A 314 11.16 -9.75 19.43
CA LEU A 314 11.55 -11.14 19.68
C LEU A 314 12.38 -11.30 20.97
N LYS A 315 13.16 -10.30 21.35
CA LYS A 315 13.89 -10.32 22.63
C LYS A 315 13.01 -10.09 23.86
N LYS A 316 11.73 -9.76 23.67
CA LYS A 316 10.79 -9.43 24.76
C LYS A 316 9.62 -10.41 24.90
N THR A 317 9.49 -11.38 24.00
CA THR A 317 8.42 -12.37 24.04
C THR A 317 8.95 -13.77 23.78
N GLU A 318 8.44 -14.74 24.52
CA GLU A 318 8.68 -16.17 24.28
C GLU A 318 7.54 -16.80 23.45
N ARG A 319 6.47 -16.04 23.19
CA ARG A 319 5.34 -16.52 22.37
C ARG A 319 5.76 -16.56 20.89
N PRO A 320 5.23 -17.51 20.11
CA PRO A 320 5.40 -17.48 18.66
C PRO A 320 4.92 -16.15 18.09
N VAL A 321 5.69 -15.57 17.18
CA VAL A 321 5.33 -14.31 16.50
C VAL A 321 5.24 -14.56 15.00
N LYS A 322 4.19 -14.00 14.38
CA LYS A 322 4.05 -13.93 12.93
C LYS A 322 4.02 -12.47 12.47
N PHE A 323 4.97 -12.11 11.61
CA PHE A 323 5.05 -10.78 11.01
C PHE A 323 4.38 -10.71 9.64
N TRP A 324 3.64 -9.65 9.38
CA TRP A 324 2.95 -9.41 8.13
C TRP A 324 3.46 -8.12 7.50
N PHE A 325 3.96 -8.16 6.27
CA PHE A 325 4.52 -6.98 5.62
C PHE A 325 3.81 -6.63 4.32
N ILE A 326 3.63 -5.33 4.09
CA ILE A 326 3.07 -4.85 2.83
C ILE A 326 4.12 -4.94 1.74
N LYS A 327 3.99 -5.98 0.90
CA LYS A 327 4.99 -6.45 -0.06
C LYS A 327 5.49 -5.37 -1.03
N ASN A 328 4.60 -4.46 -1.45
CA ASN A 328 4.85 -3.53 -2.56
C ASN A 328 5.92 -2.49 -2.28
N TYR A 329 6.22 -2.24 -1.01
CA TYR A 329 7.09 -1.16 -0.58
C TYR A 329 8.47 -1.63 -0.13
N LEU A 330 8.61 -2.95 0.07
CA LEU A 330 9.87 -3.58 0.43
C LEU A 330 10.77 -3.73 -0.79
N SER A 331 12.06 -3.47 -0.58
CA SER A 331 13.14 -3.70 -1.52
C SER A 331 13.33 -5.20 -1.78
N PRO A 332 13.85 -5.57 -2.96
CA PRO A 332 14.27 -6.95 -3.22
C PRO A 332 15.26 -7.46 -2.17
N GLN A 333 16.23 -6.62 -1.77
CA GLN A 333 17.21 -6.97 -0.74
C GLN A 333 16.55 -7.38 0.59
N PHE A 334 15.55 -6.64 1.06
CA PHE A 334 14.83 -7.01 2.28
C PHE A 334 14.06 -8.34 2.10
N LYS A 335 13.41 -8.53 0.96
CA LYS A 335 12.67 -9.77 0.64
C LYS A 335 13.59 -11.00 0.57
N ASP A 336 14.84 -10.82 0.17
CA ASP A 336 15.86 -11.88 0.15
C ASP A 336 16.41 -12.17 1.55
N VAL A 337 16.49 -11.17 2.43
CA VAL A 337 17.06 -11.30 3.79
C VAL A 337 16.05 -11.84 4.81
N ILE A 338 14.78 -11.45 4.73
CA ILE A 338 13.75 -11.82 5.73
C ILE A 338 13.53 -13.35 5.92
N PRO A 339 13.63 -14.23 4.90
CA PRO A 339 13.46 -15.67 5.09
C PRO A 339 14.58 -16.26 5.97
N HIS A 340 15.80 -15.77 5.81
CA HIS A 340 16.93 -16.17 6.65
C HIS A 340 16.76 -15.66 8.08
N MET A 341 16.25 -14.43 8.23
CA MET A 341 16.00 -13.83 9.54
C MET A 341 14.91 -14.60 10.29
N ALA A 342 13.83 -14.99 9.59
CA ALA A 342 12.77 -15.83 10.13
C ALA A 342 13.28 -17.17 10.66
N LEU A 343 14.18 -17.82 9.91
CA LEU A 343 14.79 -19.08 10.31
C LEU A 343 15.71 -18.93 11.53
N GLU A 344 16.53 -17.88 11.59
CA GLU A 344 17.50 -17.68 12.67
C GLU A 344 16.86 -17.25 13.99
N TYR A 345 15.90 -16.32 13.92
CA TYR A 345 15.26 -15.76 15.11
C TYR A 345 13.93 -16.45 15.44
N GLY A 346 13.53 -17.47 14.68
CA GLY A 346 12.40 -18.34 15.03
C GLY A 346 11.03 -17.68 14.94
N PHE A 347 10.73 -16.95 13.87
CA PHE A 347 9.43 -16.33 13.63
C PHE A 347 8.83 -16.72 12.28
N GLU A 348 7.51 -16.61 12.16
CA GLU A 348 6.83 -16.76 10.87
C GLU A 348 6.64 -15.40 10.20
N TYR A 349 6.57 -15.36 8.87
CA TYR A 349 6.20 -14.13 8.18
C TYR A 349 5.35 -14.38 6.94
N GLU A 350 4.64 -13.35 6.51
CA GLU A 350 3.88 -13.38 5.26
C GLU A 350 3.89 -12.01 4.58
N LEU A 351 4.10 -12.01 3.25
CA LEU A 351 4.09 -10.81 2.44
C LEU A 351 2.69 -10.62 1.82
N ILE A 352 1.98 -9.62 2.33
CA ILE A 352 0.61 -9.32 1.92
C ILE A 352 0.56 -8.14 0.95
N THR A 353 -0.44 -8.14 0.07
CA THR A 353 -0.72 -6.99 -0.79
C THR A 353 -2.13 -7.06 -1.36
N TYR A 354 -2.68 -5.90 -1.64
CA TYR A 354 -4.00 -5.68 -2.21
C TYR A 354 -3.88 -4.55 -3.25
N LYS A 355 -4.54 -4.62 -4.41
CA LYS A 355 -4.49 -3.52 -5.37
C LYS A 355 -5.48 -2.44 -4.97
N TRP A 356 -5.06 -1.19 -5.08
CA TRP A 356 -5.95 -0.04 -4.97
C TRP A 356 -7.16 -0.16 -5.93
N PRO A 357 -8.42 -0.22 -5.43
CA PRO A 357 -9.60 -0.34 -6.28
C PRO A 357 -9.81 0.87 -7.19
N THR A 358 -10.26 0.67 -8.43
CA THR A 358 -10.43 1.74 -9.41
C THR A 358 -11.50 2.78 -9.09
N TRP A 359 -12.50 2.40 -8.30
CA TRP A 359 -13.56 3.29 -7.86
C TRP A 359 -13.16 4.18 -6.67
N LEU A 360 -12.06 3.86 -5.98
CA LEU A 360 -11.59 4.59 -4.80
C LEU A 360 -10.60 5.67 -5.24
N HIS A 361 -10.79 6.91 -4.80
CA HIS A 361 -9.95 8.05 -5.17
C HIS A 361 -8.47 7.78 -4.85
N LYS A 362 -7.62 7.76 -5.88
CA LYS A 362 -6.21 7.35 -5.76
C LYS A 362 -5.31 8.51 -5.34
N GLN A 363 -4.41 8.25 -4.39
CA GLN A 363 -3.34 9.19 -4.01
C GLN A 363 -2.21 9.19 -5.05
N LYS A 364 -1.57 10.36 -5.25
CA LYS A 364 -0.45 10.52 -6.18
C LYS A 364 0.91 10.30 -5.51
N GLU A 365 1.07 10.81 -4.29
CA GLU A 365 2.31 10.74 -3.51
C GLU A 365 2.46 9.37 -2.86
N LYS A 366 3.65 8.77 -2.98
CA LYS A 366 3.91 7.41 -2.47
C LYS A 366 3.64 7.29 -0.97
N GLN A 367 4.06 8.29 -0.19
CA GLN A 367 3.86 8.33 1.26
C GLN A 367 2.37 8.28 1.64
N ARG A 368 1.53 9.11 1.00
CA ARG A 368 0.08 9.09 1.22
C ARG A 368 -0.56 7.76 0.83
N ILE A 369 -0.04 7.10 -0.21
CA ILE A 369 -0.48 5.74 -0.57
C ILE A 369 -0.12 4.76 0.56
N ILE A 370 1.10 4.79 1.09
CA ILE A 370 1.54 3.92 2.21
C ILE A 370 0.65 4.13 3.44
N TRP A 371 0.40 5.38 3.83
CA TRP A 371 -0.51 5.72 4.93
C TRP A 371 -1.92 5.14 4.72
N ALA A 372 -2.44 5.24 3.50
CA ALA A 372 -3.75 4.65 3.18
C ALA A 372 -3.75 3.13 3.37
N TYR A 373 -2.68 2.43 2.98
CA TYR A 373 -2.58 0.98 3.13
C TYR A 373 -2.50 0.53 4.59
N LYS A 374 -2.01 1.39 5.50
CA LYS A 374 -2.05 1.12 6.95
C LYS A 374 -3.49 0.99 7.47
N ILE A 375 -4.49 1.60 6.83
CA ILE A 375 -5.85 1.73 7.41
C ILE A 375 -7.02 1.28 6.52
N LEU A 376 -7.00 1.56 5.20
CA LEU A 376 -8.19 1.39 4.33
C LEU A 376 -8.52 -0.06 3.96
N PHE A 377 -7.55 -0.95 4.04
CA PHE A 377 -7.65 -2.31 3.50
C PHE A 377 -7.49 -3.40 4.56
N LEU A 378 -7.52 -3.06 5.84
CA LEU A 378 -7.31 -4.01 6.95
C LEU A 378 -8.29 -5.19 6.94
N ASP A 379 -9.52 -4.99 6.44
CA ASP A 379 -10.52 -6.04 6.33
C ASP A 379 -10.18 -7.08 5.24
N VAL A 380 -9.53 -6.65 4.15
CA VAL A 380 -9.35 -7.42 2.91
C VAL A 380 -7.92 -7.82 2.59
N ILE A 381 -6.92 -7.17 3.18
CA ILE A 381 -5.50 -7.44 2.90
C ILE A 381 -4.99 -8.69 3.63
N PHE A 382 -5.62 -9.05 4.75
CA PHE A 382 -5.31 -10.24 5.53
C PHE A 382 -6.29 -11.39 5.21
N PRO A 383 -5.83 -12.65 5.28
CA PRO A 383 -6.70 -13.82 5.16
C PRO A 383 -7.87 -13.79 6.14
N LEU A 384 -8.98 -14.43 5.79
CA LEU A 384 -10.20 -14.45 6.62
C LEU A 384 -10.00 -15.17 7.96
N SER A 385 -9.03 -16.09 8.02
CA SER A 385 -8.66 -16.83 9.24
C SER A 385 -8.01 -15.96 10.31
N LEU A 386 -7.37 -14.84 9.94
CA LEU A 386 -6.72 -13.94 10.88
C LEU A 386 -7.76 -13.09 11.63
N ARG A 387 -7.76 -13.19 12.96
CA ARG A 387 -8.76 -12.55 13.83
C ARG A 387 -8.32 -11.26 14.51
N LYS A 388 -7.01 -11.08 14.74
CA LYS A 388 -6.44 -9.91 15.40
C LYS A 388 -5.01 -9.67 14.93
N VAL A 389 -4.64 -8.42 14.73
CA VAL A 389 -3.29 -8.00 14.35
C VAL A 389 -2.92 -6.68 15.05
N ILE A 390 -1.63 -6.47 15.30
CA ILE A 390 -1.08 -5.23 15.86
C ILE A 390 -0.25 -4.54 14.77
N PHE A 391 -0.50 -3.26 14.50
CA PHE A 391 0.42 -2.43 13.73
C PHE A 391 1.53 -1.91 14.63
N VAL A 392 2.77 -2.04 14.18
CA VAL A 392 3.95 -1.41 14.82
C VAL A 392 4.73 -0.68 13.73
N ASP A 393 4.94 0.62 13.89
CA ASP A 393 5.73 1.38 12.92
C ASP A 393 7.19 0.91 12.87
N ALA A 394 7.83 1.05 11.72
CA ALA A 394 9.12 0.43 11.46
C ALA A 394 10.23 0.97 12.37
N ASP A 395 10.14 2.23 12.80
CA ASP A 395 11.10 2.92 13.67
C ASP A 395 10.76 2.82 15.17
N GLN A 396 9.84 1.93 15.56
CA GLN A 396 9.56 1.66 16.97
C GLN A 396 10.52 0.65 17.59
N ILE A 397 10.79 0.86 18.89
CA ILE A 397 11.52 -0.07 19.73
C ILE A 397 10.58 -0.61 20.82
N VAL A 398 10.45 -1.92 20.89
CA VAL A 398 9.59 -2.61 21.87
C VAL A 398 10.41 -3.05 23.08
N ARG A 399 9.91 -2.73 24.28
CA ARG A 399 10.56 -3.01 25.57
C ARG A 399 9.80 -3.99 26.46
N THR A 400 8.59 -4.38 26.08
CA THR A 400 7.69 -5.26 26.82
C THR A 400 7.23 -6.45 25.98
N ASP A 401 6.63 -7.47 26.61
CA ASP A 401 5.99 -8.56 25.87
C ASP A 401 4.74 -8.06 25.12
N MET A 402 4.77 -8.15 23.79
CA MET A 402 3.63 -7.77 22.93
C MET A 402 2.40 -8.65 23.13
N GLY A 403 2.54 -9.79 23.79
CA GLY A 403 1.43 -10.63 24.22
C GLY A 403 0.45 -9.89 25.13
N GLU A 404 0.94 -8.97 25.98
CA GLU A 404 0.09 -8.14 26.84
C GLU A 404 -0.87 -7.25 26.02
N LEU A 405 -0.38 -6.68 24.90
CA LEU A 405 -1.21 -5.87 24.01
C LEU A 405 -2.15 -6.74 23.17
N TYR A 406 -1.65 -7.88 22.70
CA TYR A 406 -2.42 -8.82 21.87
C TYR A 406 -3.64 -9.36 22.61
N ASP A 407 -3.49 -9.66 23.90
CA ASP A 407 -4.55 -10.24 24.72
C ASP A 407 -5.47 -9.18 25.35
N MET A 408 -5.18 -7.89 25.13
CA MET A 408 -5.97 -6.79 25.70
C MET A 408 -7.42 -6.85 25.23
N ASP A 409 -8.34 -6.69 26.20
CA ASP A 409 -9.77 -6.58 25.96
C ASP A 409 -10.13 -5.17 25.48
N LEU A 410 -10.46 -5.06 24.19
CA LEU A 410 -10.79 -3.80 23.52
C LEU A 410 -12.24 -3.35 23.78
N LYS A 411 -12.97 -4.04 24.67
CA LYS A 411 -14.35 -3.71 25.07
C LYS A 411 -15.30 -3.62 23.87
N GLY A 412 -15.20 -4.59 22.97
CA GLY A 412 -16.03 -4.70 21.76
C GLY A 412 -15.71 -3.68 20.66
N ARG A 413 -14.64 -2.89 20.79
CA ARG A 413 -14.23 -1.92 19.77
C ARG A 413 -13.30 -2.57 18.73
N PRO A 414 -13.45 -2.26 17.43
CA PRO A 414 -12.66 -2.87 16.36
C PRO A 414 -11.21 -2.38 16.31
N LEU A 415 -10.94 -1.19 16.87
CA LEU A 415 -9.64 -0.52 16.84
C LEU A 415 -9.22 -0.12 18.25
N ALA A 416 -7.92 -0.16 18.52
CA ALA A 416 -7.33 0.41 19.72
C ALA A 416 -6.05 1.18 19.39
N TYR A 417 -5.95 2.43 19.84
CA TYR A 417 -4.82 3.31 19.53
C TYR A 417 -4.33 4.00 20.81
N THR A 418 -3.07 4.41 20.85
CA THR A 418 -2.55 5.21 21.96
C THR A 418 -2.85 6.70 21.74
N PRO A 419 -3.42 7.41 22.74
CA PRO A 419 -3.61 8.86 22.65
C PRO A 419 -2.27 9.61 22.66
N PHE A 420 -2.29 10.84 22.14
CA PHE A 420 -1.14 11.74 22.26
C PHE A 420 -0.80 12.04 23.72
N CYS A 421 0.50 12.08 24.01
CA CYS A 421 1.01 12.52 25.30
C CYS A 421 0.75 14.01 25.55
N ASP A 422 0.33 14.31 26.78
CA ASP A 422 0.06 15.67 27.25
C ASP A 422 1.06 16.16 28.30
N ASN A 423 2.14 15.41 28.52
CA ASN A 423 3.05 15.61 29.65
C ASN A 423 4.14 16.66 29.38
N ASN A 424 4.62 16.80 28.14
CA ASN A 424 5.67 17.78 27.83
C ASN A 424 5.08 19.17 27.54
N LYS A 425 5.20 20.09 28.50
CA LYS A 425 4.65 21.46 28.39
C LYS A 425 5.29 22.31 27.31
N GLU A 426 6.52 22.01 26.90
CA GLU A 426 7.21 22.75 25.84
C GLU A 426 6.51 22.61 24.48
N MET A 427 5.76 21.52 24.30
CA MET A 427 5.04 21.23 23.05
C MET A 427 3.59 21.76 23.03
N ASP A 428 3.14 22.49 24.05
CA ASP A 428 1.76 22.97 24.16
C ASP A 428 1.30 23.76 22.92
N GLY A 429 2.19 24.58 22.35
CA GLY A 429 1.91 25.38 21.15
C GLY A 429 1.72 24.56 19.86
N TYR A 430 2.22 23.33 19.82
CA TYR A 430 2.12 22.43 18.67
C TYR A 430 0.94 21.45 18.76
N ARG A 431 0.19 21.45 19.88
CA ARG A 431 -1.00 20.58 20.06
C ARG A 431 -2.21 21.09 19.31
N PHE A 432 -2.16 21.03 17.98
CA PHE A 432 -3.23 21.50 17.10
C PHE A 432 -4.58 20.81 17.39
N TRP A 433 -4.59 19.57 17.88
CA TRP A 433 -5.83 18.84 18.22
C TRP A 433 -6.59 19.42 19.43
N LYS A 434 -5.97 20.28 20.23
CA LYS A 434 -6.61 20.95 21.39
C LYS A 434 -7.30 22.27 21.03
N GLN A 435 -7.27 22.66 19.76
CA GLN A 435 -7.86 23.90 19.25
C GLN A 435 -8.58 23.72 17.91
N GLY A 436 -9.35 24.72 17.52
CA GLY A 436 -10.03 24.77 16.22
C GLY A 436 -10.87 23.54 15.90
N PHE A 437 -10.80 23.10 14.64
CA PHE A 437 -11.61 22.03 14.08
C PHE A 437 -11.55 20.73 14.90
N TRP A 438 -10.35 20.24 15.23
CA TRP A 438 -10.20 18.96 15.92
C TRP A 438 -10.82 18.97 17.31
N LYS A 439 -10.64 20.03 18.09
CA LYS A 439 -11.27 20.16 19.41
C LYS A 439 -12.80 20.04 19.32
N ASP A 440 -13.40 20.78 18.38
CA ASP A 440 -14.85 20.85 18.21
C ASP A 440 -15.43 19.54 17.67
N HIS A 441 -14.71 18.91 16.72
CA HIS A 441 -15.09 17.62 16.15
C HIS A 441 -14.98 16.48 17.16
N LEU A 442 -13.90 16.42 17.95
CA LEU A 442 -13.62 15.33 18.88
C LEU A 442 -14.57 15.31 20.09
N ARG A 443 -15.14 16.45 20.48
CA ARG A 443 -16.12 16.56 21.58
C ARG A 443 -15.66 15.88 22.88
N GLY A 444 -14.41 16.12 23.25
CA GLY A 444 -13.78 15.57 24.46
C GLY A 444 -13.17 14.18 24.30
N ARG A 445 -13.25 13.57 23.11
CA ARG A 445 -12.51 12.33 22.81
C ARG A 445 -11.03 12.63 22.54
N PRO A 446 -10.12 11.68 22.83
CA PRO A 446 -8.71 11.87 22.55
C PRO A 446 -8.40 11.91 21.06
N TYR A 447 -7.31 12.59 20.72
CA TYR A 447 -6.66 12.46 19.42
C TYR A 447 -5.54 11.42 19.56
N HIS A 448 -5.55 10.41 18.69
CA HIS A 448 -4.73 9.21 18.79
C HIS A 448 -3.62 9.17 17.73
N ILE A 449 -2.54 8.43 18.00
CA ILE A 449 -1.34 8.31 17.16
C ILE A 449 -1.35 7.01 16.35
N SER A 450 -1.03 7.06 15.05
CA SER A 450 -1.05 5.89 14.13
C SER A 450 0.24 5.05 14.11
N ALA A 451 1.15 5.26 15.05
CA ALA A 451 2.42 4.54 15.14
C ALA A 451 2.28 3.14 15.78
N LEU A 452 1.34 2.98 16.73
CA LEU A 452 1.01 1.70 17.37
C LEU A 452 -0.52 1.58 17.52
N TYR A 453 -1.09 0.51 16.98
CA TYR A 453 -2.52 0.22 17.17
C TYR A 453 -2.86 -1.26 17.03
N VAL A 454 -3.97 -1.67 17.63
CA VAL A 454 -4.52 -3.03 17.54
C VAL A 454 -5.78 -3.01 16.69
N VAL A 455 -5.92 -4.01 15.84
CA VAL A 455 -7.11 -4.25 15.03
C VAL A 455 -7.69 -5.60 15.42
N ASP A 456 -8.88 -5.60 16.03
CA ASP A 456 -9.68 -6.82 16.13
C ASP A 456 -10.36 -7.04 14.77
N LEU A 457 -9.69 -7.79 13.89
CA LEU A 457 -10.14 -8.00 12.50
C LEU A 457 -11.51 -8.68 12.43
N ALA A 458 -11.82 -9.56 13.38
CA ALA A 458 -13.14 -10.17 13.47
C ALA A 458 -14.20 -9.11 13.71
N LYS A 459 -14.02 -8.24 14.72
CA LYS A 459 -14.95 -7.14 14.99
C LYS A 459 -14.94 -6.09 13.88
N PHE A 460 -13.78 -5.77 13.32
CA PHE A 460 -13.60 -4.79 12.25
C PHE A 460 -14.37 -5.18 10.98
N ARG A 461 -14.34 -6.47 10.60
CA ARG A 461 -15.15 -7.02 9.49
C ARG A 461 -16.64 -7.08 9.86
N GLN A 462 -16.98 -7.54 11.07
CA GLN A 462 -18.37 -7.64 11.55
C GLN A 462 -19.08 -6.29 11.55
N THR A 463 -18.43 -5.24 12.05
CA THR A 463 -19.00 -3.89 12.13
C THR A 463 -18.78 -3.06 10.86
N ALA A 464 -18.22 -3.66 9.80
CA ALA A 464 -17.90 -2.98 8.55
C ALA A 464 -17.09 -1.69 8.74
N ALA A 465 -16.12 -1.71 9.66
CA ALA A 465 -15.28 -0.55 9.94
C ALA A 465 -14.47 -0.13 8.70
N GLY A 466 -13.97 -1.11 7.93
CA GLY A 466 -13.22 -0.85 6.68
C GLY A 466 -14.03 -0.10 5.62
N ASP A 467 -15.27 -0.53 5.38
CA ASP A 467 -16.17 0.17 4.45
C ASP A 467 -16.47 1.61 4.91
N ASN A 468 -16.79 1.80 6.20
CA ASN A 468 -17.02 3.14 6.74
C ASN A 468 -15.80 4.07 6.58
N LEU A 469 -14.60 3.56 6.84
CA LEU A 469 -13.35 4.31 6.65
C LEU A 469 -13.15 4.68 5.17
N ARG A 470 -13.40 3.75 4.23
CA ARG A 470 -13.31 4.01 2.78
C ARG A 470 -14.33 5.06 2.32
N VAL A 471 -15.56 5.06 2.84
CA VAL A 471 -16.58 6.10 2.51
C VAL A 471 -16.17 7.48 3.02
N VAL A 472 -15.69 7.57 4.27
CA VAL A 472 -15.19 8.82 4.84
C VAL A 472 -14.00 9.33 4.01
N TYR A 473 -13.05 8.45 3.71
CA TYR A 473 -11.89 8.76 2.88
C TYR A 473 -12.30 9.26 1.48
N GLU A 474 -13.22 8.58 0.79
CA GLU A 474 -13.68 8.98 -0.56
C GLU A 474 -14.32 10.38 -0.56
N THR A 475 -14.97 10.74 0.55
CA THR A 475 -15.59 12.06 0.71
C THR A 475 -14.53 13.14 0.94
N LEU A 476 -13.57 12.90 1.84
CA LEU A 476 -12.58 13.91 2.24
C LEU A 476 -11.46 14.06 1.21
N SER A 477 -10.94 12.95 0.68
CA SER A 477 -9.71 12.92 -0.12
C SER A 477 -9.75 13.66 -1.45
N LYS A 478 -10.93 14.13 -1.87
CA LYS A 478 -11.11 15.00 -3.04
C LYS A 478 -10.53 16.39 -2.83
N ASP A 479 -10.48 16.87 -1.59
CA ASP A 479 -9.70 18.05 -1.22
C ASP A 479 -8.26 17.60 -0.88
N PRO A 480 -7.24 18.04 -1.65
CA PRO A 480 -5.85 17.68 -1.39
C PRO A 480 -5.31 18.20 -0.06
N ASN A 481 -5.96 19.20 0.56
CA ASN A 481 -5.57 19.74 1.86
C ASN A 481 -6.20 18.98 3.05
N SER A 482 -7.12 18.07 2.78
CA SER A 482 -7.71 17.21 3.81
C SER A 482 -6.74 16.08 4.20
N LEU A 483 -6.94 15.52 5.40
CA LEU A 483 -6.21 14.34 5.88
C LEU A 483 -4.70 14.56 5.74
N SER A 484 -4.16 15.49 6.55
CA SER A 484 -2.75 15.88 6.47
C SER A 484 -1.88 14.65 6.71
N ASN A 485 -2.15 13.95 7.81
CA ASN A 485 -1.58 12.64 8.12
C ASN A 485 -2.68 11.59 7.96
N LEU A 486 -2.80 11.02 6.76
CA LEU A 486 -3.97 10.22 6.35
C LEU A 486 -4.28 9.05 7.30
N ASP A 487 -3.26 8.31 7.72
CA ASP A 487 -3.37 7.15 8.61
C ASP A 487 -3.76 7.52 10.04
N GLN A 488 -3.52 8.76 10.46
CA GLN A 488 -3.86 9.28 11.78
C GLN A 488 -5.19 10.05 11.78
N ASP A 489 -5.38 10.96 10.83
CA ASP A 489 -6.55 11.83 10.73
C ASP A 489 -7.81 11.04 10.41
N LEU A 490 -7.73 10.03 9.53
CA LEU A 490 -8.90 9.26 9.13
C LEU A 490 -9.57 8.53 10.32
N PRO A 491 -8.86 7.72 11.13
CA PRO A 491 -9.48 7.08 12.30
C PRO A 491 -9.93 8.11 13.34
N ASN A 492 -9.17 9.18 13.58
CA ASN A 492 -9.57 10.23 14.52
C ASN A 492 -10.82 10.99 14.07
N TYR A 493 -11.01 11.22 12.77
CA TYR A 493 -12.22 11.81 12.22
C TYR A 493 -13.40 10.83 12.34
N ALA A 494 -13.18 9.58 11.96
CA ALA A 494 -14.22 8.55 11.90
C ALA A 494 -14.62 7.97 13.26
N GLN A 495 -13.94 8.35 14.35
CA GLN A 495 -14.10 7.67 15.65
C GLN A 495 -15.53 7.67 16.22
N HIS A 496 -16.37 8.62 15.80
CA HIS A 496 -17.79 8.65 16.18
C HIS A 496 -18.58 7.48 15.60
N THR A 497 -18.19 6.99 14.43
CA THR A 497 -18.81 5.87 13.71
C THR A 497 -18.01 4.58 13.86
N VAL A 498 -16.68 4.67 13.87
CA VAL A 498 -15.75 3.54 14.05
C VAL A 498 -15.05 3.70 15.40
N PRO A 499 -15.58 3.14 16.50
CA PRO A 499 -15.10 3.45 17.84
C PRO A 499 -13.68 2.94 18.09
N ILE A 500 -12.89 3.77 18.77
CA ILE A 500 -11.50 3.48 19.15
C ILE A 500 -11.42 3.22 20.66
N PHE A 501 -10.73 2.15 21.05
CA PHE A 501 -10.31 1.91 22.42
C PHE A 501 -9.00 2.67 22.67
N SER A 502 -9.00 3.59 23.64
CA SER A 502 -7.78 4.33 23.98
C SER A 502 -6.87 3.45 24.83
N LEU A 503 -5.68 3.14 24.30
CA LEU A 503 -4.66 2.37 25.02
C LEU A 503 -4.05 3.19 26.16
N PRO A 504 -3.57 2.52 27.23
CA PRO A 504 -2.79 3.18 28.27
C PRO A 504 -1.56 3.92 27.70
N GLN A 505 -1.19 5.05 28.29
CA GLN A 505 -0.16 5.94 27.75
C GLN A 505 1.23 5.28 27.70
N GLU A 506 1.52 4.36 28.61
CA GLU A 506 2.79 3.63 28.62
C GLU A 506 3.04 2.82 27.34
N TRP A 507 2.01 2.50 26.56
CA TRP A 507 2.14 1.78 25.30
C TRP A 507 2.82 2.57 24.19
N LEU A 508 2.89 3.89 24.27
CA LEU A 508 3.59 4.68 23.25
C LEU A 508 4.27 5.88 23.90
N TRP A 509 5.59 5.91 23.81
CA TRP A 509 6.39 7.03 24.25
C TRP A 509 7.17 7.65 23.09
N CYS A 510 7.20 8.98 23.03
CA CYS A 510 8.00 9.75 22.10
C CYS A 510 8.63 10.91 22.86
N GLU A 511 9.90 11.21 22.56
CA GLU A 511 10.69 12.21 23.30
C GLU A 511 10.03 13.60 23.28
N SER A 512 9.56 14.03 22.11
CA SER A 512 8.95 15.34 21.94
C SER A 512 7.69 15.50 22.78
N TRP A 513 6.77 14.54 22.78
CA TRP A 513 5.44 14.72 23.39
C TRP A 513 5.33 14.25 24.85
N CYS A 514 6.02 13.17 25.22
CA CYS A 514 5.84 12.49 26.51
C CYS A 514 6.81 12.96 27.60
N GLY A 515 7.96 13.51 27.20
CA GLY A 515 9.01 13.98 28.10
C GLY A 515 9.76 12.85 28.82
N ASN A 516 10.97 13.15 29.28
CA ASN A 516 11.90 12.14 29.83
C ASN A 516 11.43 11.49 31.14
N ALA A 517 10.58 12.15 31.93
CA ALA A 517 10.11 11.62 33.22
C ALA A 517 9.30 10.30 33.08
N THR A 518 8.64 10.08 31.93
CA THR A 518 7.79 8.90 31.70
C THR A 518 8.49 7.79 30.92
N LYS A 519 9.70 8.03 30.41
CA LYS A 519 10.45 7.11 29.54
C LYS A 519 10.74 5.75 30.20
N ALA A 520 10.94 5.73 31.51
CA ALA A 520 11.22 4.50 32.25
C ALA A 520 10.02 3.52 32.27
N GLN A 521 8.81 4.02 32.10
CA GLN A 521 7.57 3.23 32.05
C GLN A 521 7.18 2.85 30.62
N ALA A 522 7.88 3.35 29.61
CA ALA A 522 7.55 3.15 28.21
C ALA A 522 7.69 1.67 27.79
N LYS A 523 6.59 1.12 27.29
CA LYS A 523 6.50 -0.23 26.71
C LYS A 523 6.94 -0.27 25.26
N THR A 524 6.65 0.77 24.48
CA THR A 524 7.26 1.01 23.18
C THR A 524 7.73 2.45 23.06
N ILE A 525 8.76 2.67 22.26
CA ILE A 525 9.33 3.99 21.97
C ILE A 525 9.25 4.23 20.47
N ASP A 526 8.58 5.32 20.11
CA ASP A 526 8.47 5.83 18.76
C ASP A 526 9.51 6.93 18.52
N LEU A 527 10.25 6.84 17.41
CA LEU A 527 11.26 7.81 17.02
C LEU A 527 10.64 8.96 16.22
N CYS A 528 9.63 9.58 16.83
CA CYS A 528 8.87 10.71 16.31
C CYS A 528 9.75 11.89 15.87
N ASN A 529 9.28 12.64 14.87
CA ASN A 529 9.94 13.87 14.48
C ASN A 529 9.76 14.96 15.55
N ASN A 530 10.77 15.83 15.67
CA ASN A 530 10.73 16.97 16.58
C ASN A 530 10.35 18.25 15.83
N PRO A 531 9.24 18.93 16.16
CA PRO A 531 8.83 20.14 15.44
C PRO A 531 9.74 21.35 15.68
N MET A 532 10.60 21.30 16.71
CA MET A 532 11.53 22.37 17.07
C MET A 532 12.95 22.17 16.53
N THR A 533 13.34 20.94 16.17
CA THR A 533 14.71 20.62 15.75
C THR A 533 14.72 19.62 14.59
N LYS A 534 15.67 19.74 13.67
CA LYS A 534 15.82 18.83 12.52
C LYS A 534 16.96 17.82 12.74
N GLU A 535 16.92 17.08 13.85
CA GLU A 535 17.87 16.00 14.11
C GLU A 535 17.57 14.79 13.20
N PRO A 536 18.55 14.22 12.49
CA PRO A 536 18.34 13.01 11.70
C PRO A 536 17.92 11.80 12.55
N LYS A 537 16.95 10.99 12.07
CA LYS A 537 16.40 9.84 12.83
C LYS A 537 17.47 8.88 13.36
N LEU A 538 18.54 8.60 12.61
CA LEU A 538 19.63 7.71 13.07
C LEU A 538 20.39 8.28 14.28
N GLN A 539 20.57 9.60 14.32
CA GLN A 539 21.23 10.26 15.45
C GLN A 539 20.32 10.26 16.67
N GLY A 540 19.04 10.60 16.46
CA GLY A 540 18.00 10.50 17.48
C GLY A 540 17.89 9.09 18.07
N ALA A 541 17.87 8.05 17.23
CA ALA A 541 17.77 6.66 17.67
C ALA A 541 18.87 6.26 18.67
N LYS A 542 20.14 6.54 18.34
CA LYS A 542 21.30 6.25 19.20
C LYS A 542 21.27 7.01 20.51
N ARG A 543 20.78 8.25 20.49
CA ARG A 543 20.72 9.13 21.66
C ARG A 543 19.54 8.78 22.57
N ILE A 544 18.39 8.49 21.99
CA ILE A 544 17.12 8.25 22.70
C ILE A 544 17.10 6.83 23.27
N VAL A 545 17.57 5.83 22.53
CA VAL A 545 17.45 4.42 22.95
C VAL A 545 18.83 3.79 23.01
N PRO A 546 19.45 3.68 24.20
CA PRO A 546 20.81 3.14 24.34
C PRO A 546 20.98 1.74 23.73
N GLU A 547 19.99 0.87 23.92
CA GLU A 547 20.01 -0.51 23.40
C GLU A 547 19.84 -0.60 21.87
N TRP A 548 19.51 0.51 21.20
CA TRP A 548 19.35 0.55 19.74
C TRP A 548 20.65 0.21 19.01
N VAL A 549 21.79 0.64 19.56
CA VAL A 549 23.11 0.38 18.96
C VAL A 549 23.41 -1.12 18.87
N ASP A 550 23.02 -1.88 19.90
CA ASP A 550 23.23 -3.32 19.95
C ASP A 550 22.33 -4.05 18.94
N PHE A 551 21.05 -3.68 18.88
CA PHE A 551 20.12 -4.22 17.89
C PHE A 551 20.54 -3.91 16.45
N ASP A 552 21.02 -2.69 16.22
CA ASP A 552 21.50 -2.26 14.93
C ASP A 552 22.76 -3.03 14.49
N ALA A 553 23.71 -3.22 15.41
CA ALA A 553 24.91 -4.02 15.15
C ALA A 553 24.56 -5.47 14.81
N GLU A 554 23.63 -6.07 15.54
CA GLU A 554 23.14 -7.44 15.30
C GLU A 554 22.45 -7.56 13.93
N ALA A 555 21.52 -6.65 13.62
CA ALA A 555 20.82 -6.65 12.34
C ALA A 555 21.77 -6.45 11.15
N ARG A 556 22.80 -5.61 11.30
CA ARG A 556 23.82 -5.37 10.28
C ARG A 556 24.74 -6.55 10.09
N HIS A 557 25.27 -7.12 11.18
CA HIS A 557 26.11 -8.31 11.11
C HIS A 557 25.37 -9.48 10.44
N PHE A 558 24.10 -9.66 10.81
CA PHE A 558 23.22 -10.64 10.17
C PHE A 558 23.08 -10.36 8.66
N THR A 559 22.73 -9.12 8.29
CA THR A 559 22.54 -8.72 6.88
C THR A 559 23.82 -8.96 6.07
N ALA A 560 24.97 -8.50 6.56
CA ALA A 560 26.26 -8.64 5.89
C ALA A 560 26.62 -10.11 5.63
N ARG A 561 26.42 -10.98 6.64
CA ARG A 561 26.68 -12.42 6.51
C ARG A 561 25.80 -13.08 5.45
N ILE A 562 24.52 -12.69 5.35
CA ILE A 562 23.59 -13.25 4.35
C ILE A 562 23.92 -12.77 2.94
N LEU A 563 24.31 -11.50 2.80
CA LEU A 563 24.64 -10.90 1.50
C LEU A 563 26.08 -11.18 1.05
N GLY A 564 26.90 -11.82 1.90
CA GLY A 564 28.30 -12.10 1.60
C GLY A 564 29.19 -10.85 1.59
N GLU A 565 28.79 -9.80 2.31
CA GLU A 565 29.53 -8.55 2.45
C GLU A 565 30.57 -8.67 3.59
N ASN A 566 31.76 -8.09 3.41
CA ASN A 566 32.79 -8.08 4.46
C ASN A 566 32.36 -7.17 5.62
N VAL A 567 32.19 -7.78 6.80
CA VAL A 567 31.74 -7.10 8.04
C VAL A 567 32.67 -5.94 8.45
N GLU A 568 33.97 -6.03 8.10
CA GLU A 568 34.99 -5.02 8.42
C GLU A 568 34.84 -3.73 7.59
N GLU A 569 34.38 -3.80 6.33
CA GLU A 569 34.16 -2.62 5.47
C GLU A 569 32.90 -1.81 5.87
N ILE A 570 31.90 -2.47 6.47
CA ILE A 570 30.63 -1.83 6.89
C ILE A 570 30.81 -1.01 8.18
N ALA A 571 31.77 -1.38 9.03
CA ALA A 571 32.13 -0.60 10.23
C ALA A 571 32.82 0.73 9.86
N GLU A 572 33.51 0.78 8.72
CA GLU A 572 34.20 1.98 8.20
C GLU A 572 33.33 2.84 7.27
N ALA A 573 32.23 2.33 6.72
CA ALA A 573 31.27 3.08 5.91
C ALA A 573 30.38 4.06 6.72
N ILE A 574 30.91 4.64 7.80
CA ILE A 574 30.41 5.86 8.38
C ILE A 574 30.96 6.99 7.50
N PRO A 575 30.13 7.77 6.78
CA PRO A 575 30.65 8.99 6.17
C PRO A 575 31.26 9.82 7.29
N PRO A 576 32.51 10.30 7.19
CA PRO A 576 33.00 11.27 8.14
C PRO A 576 31.98 12.41 8.19
N SER A 577 31.55 12.78 9.39
CA SER A 577 30.77 13.98 9.62
C SER A 577 31.48 15.14 8.93
N SER A 578 30.97 15.58 7.78
CA SER A 578 31.42 16.82 7.17
C SER A 578 30.88 17.96 8.03
N GLU A 579 31.68 18.35 9.01
CA GLU A 579 31.70 19.73 9.47
C GLU A 579 31.96 20.64 8.26
N SER A 580 31.28 21.79 8.23
CA SER A 580 31.34 22.87 7.24
C SER A 580 30.85 22.58 5.82
N ASP A 581 29.59 22.91 5.54
CA ASP A 581 29.27 24.08 4.70
C ASP A 581 27.77 24.40 4.78
N ALA A 582 27.43 25.43 5.55
CA ALA A 582 26.10 26.00 5.58
C ALA A 582 25.89 26.89 4.35
N PRO A 583 24.87 26.68 3.51
CA PRO A 583 24.43 27.71 2.59
C PRO A 583 23.81 28.85 3.41
N LYS A 584 24.24 30.09 3.14
CA LYS A 584 23.60 31.29 3.67
C LYS A 584 22.11 31.30 3.28
N PRO A 585 21.23 31.87 4.12
CA PRO A 585 19.81 31.94 3.82
C PRO A 585 19.58 33.01 2.75
N ASP A 586 19.22 32.59 1.54
CA ASP A 586 18.48 33.46 0.64
C ASP A 586 17.01 33.47 1.07
N HIS A 587 16.51 34.68 1.29
CA HIS A 587 15.11 34.98 1.58
C HIS A 587 14.23 34.59 0.37
N ASP A 588 13.00 34.19 0.69
CA ASP A 588 11.88 33.85 -0.20
C ASP A 588 11.93 32.47 -0.90
N ASP A 589 11.48 31.44 -0.19
CA ASP A 589 10.28 30.69 -0.61
C ASP A 589 9.69 29.91 0.58
N SER A 590 8.61 30.43 1.15
CA SER A 590 7.88 29.79 2.24
C SER A 590 6.80 28.88 1.67
N SER A 591 7.05 27.56 1.63
CA SER A 591 6.08 26.47 1.89
C SER A 591 6.53 25.19 1.18
N GLN A 592 7.03 24.19 1.92
CA GLN A 592 6.70 22.77 1.65
C GLN A 592 7.30 21.77 2.66
N ASP A 593 8.37 22.07 3.39
CA ASP A 593 9.05 21.04 4.23
C ASP A 593 8.72 21.08 5.73
N ALA A 594 7.47 21.39 6.10
CA ALA A 594 7.03 21.48 7.51
C ALA A 594 5.65 20.84 7.79
N LYS A 595 5.19 19.93 6.93
CA LYS A 595 3.94 19.18 7.13
C LYS A 595 4.13 17.69 7.36
N ASP A 596 5.36 17.26 7.61
CA ASP A 596 5.63 15.89 7.97
C ASP A 596 5.54 15.76 9.49
N GLU A 597 4.41 15.19 9.95
CA GLU A 597 4.11 14.80 11.34
C GLU A 597 3.76 15.91 12.35
N LEU A 598 3.07 16.96 11.91
CA LEU A 598 2.13 17.69 12.78
C LEU A 598 0.70 17.36 12.35
#